data_AF-F3ZX61-F1
#
_entry.id   AF-F3ZX61-F1
#
_cell.length_a   1.000
_cell.length_b   1.000
_cell.length_c   1.000
_cell.angle_alpha   90.00
_cell.angle_beta   90.00
_cell.angle_gamma   90.00
#
_symmetry.space_group_name_H-M   'P 1'
#
loop_
_entity.id
_entity.type
_entity.pdbx_description
1 polymer ?
#
loop_
_entity_poly.entity_id
_entity_poly.type
_entity_poly.pdbx_seq_one_letter_code
_entity_poly.pdbx_strand_id
1 'polypeptide(L)'
;MAKRIIVYLSFGVLLFLSLFPYSFMRWILIIPMGFIAGMVILLLISLSLATSNIGATQKSDFSSIMGIVTDSFLLMIPFVIFSFLSQRLFYWSSASVFTPAGIMVCGSVAGMKITERNGRGKVSAFLGGLVSSVMSMGWTYLVQLMQGGMF
;
A
#
# COMPACT_ATOMS: atom_id res chain seq x y z
N MET A 1 0.69 6.25 -15.88
CA MET A 1 0.60 7.36 -14.90
C MET A 1 -0.73 7.33 -14.13
N ALA A 2 -1.89 7.32 -14.81
CA ALA A 2 -3.22 7.31 -14.18
C ALA A 2 -3.42 6.23 -13.10
N LYS A 3 -3.01 4.98 -13.36
CA LYS A 3 -3.10 3.88 -12.38
C LYS A 3 -2.42 4.17 -11.04
N ARG A 4 -1.27 4.87 -11.06
CA ARG A 4 -0.53 5.21 -9.83
C ARG A 4 -1.31 6.21 -8.98
N ILE A 5 -1.90 7.22 -9.63
CA ILE A 5 -2.71 8.24 -8.96
C ILE A 5 -3.90 7.57 -8.26
N ILE A 6 -4.56 6.61 -8.90
CA ILE A 6 -5.67 5.85 -8.30
C ILE A 6 -5.21 5.10 -7.05
N VAL A 7 -4.06 4.42 -7.11
CA VAL A 7 -3.51 3.71 -5.94
C VAL A 7 -3.20 4.69 -4.81
N TYR A 8 -2.54 5.82 -5.08
CA TYR A 8 -2.21 6.81 -4.05
C TYR A 8 -3.46 7.44 -3.43
N LEU A 9 -4.47 7.73 -4.24
CA LEU A 9 -5.77 8.19 -3.74
C LEU A 9 -6.45 7.13 -2.87
N SER A 10 -6.30 5.84 -3.20
CA SER A 10 -6.83 4.74 -2.37
C SER A 10 -6.23 4.78 -0.96
N PHE A 11 -4.92 5.02 -0.83
CA PHE A 11 -4.29 5.23 0.48
C PHE A 11 -4.79 6.50 1.18
N GLY A 12 -4.94 7.61 0.46
CA GLY A 12 -5.54 8.84 1.01
C GLY A 12 -6.92 8.60 1.63
N VAL A 13 -7.80 7.90 0.91
CA VAL A 13 -9.14 7.54 1.38
C VAL A 13 -9.06 6.57 2.55
N LEU A 14 -8.22 5.54 2.49
CA LEU A 14 -8.07 4.58 3.58
C LEU A 14 -7.55 5.22 4.86
N LEU A 15 -6.61 6.17 4.76
CA LEU A 15 -6.13 6.92 5.91
C LEU A 15 -7.24 7.77 6.52
N PHE A 16 -8.00 8.43 5.66
CA PHE A 16 -9.17 9.20 6.07
C PHE A 16 -10.20 8.34 6.82
N LEU A 17 -10.56 7.18 6.28
CA LEU A 17 -11.50 6.26 6.92
C LEU A 17 -10.93 5.68 8.23
N SER A 18 -9.61 5.48 8.34
CA SER A 18 -8.95 4.98 9.56
C SER A 18 -8.97 5.98 10.72
N LEU A 19 -9.20 7.25 10.41
CA LEU A 19 -9.12 8.38 11.33
C LEU A 19 -10.50 9.00 11.62
N PHE A 20 -11.60 8.37 11.22
CA PHE A 20 -12.93 8.87 11.61
C PHE A 20 -13.21 8.57 13.10
N PRO A 21 -13.80 9.49 13.91
CA PRO A 21 -14.47 10.75 13.56
C PRO A 21 -13.69 12.05 13.94
N TYR A 22 -12.50 12.30 13.40
CA TYR A 22 -11.82 13.61 13.66
C TYR A 22 -12.49 14.81 12.97
N SER A 23 -12.31 16.00 13.55
CA SER A 23 -12.83 17.30 13.09
C SER A 23 -12.50 17.62 11.62
N PHE A 24 -13.45 18.23 10.91
CA PHE A 24 -13.38 18.59 9.48
C PHE A 24 -12.07 19.29 9.05
N MET A 25 -11.49 20.14 9.91
CA MET A 25 -10.25 20.87 9.62
C MET A 25 -9.02 19.95 9.45
N ARG A 26 -9.02 18.76 10.08
CA ARG A 26 -7.94 17.77 9.94
C ARG A 26 -8.00 17.02 8.61
N TRP A 27 -9.12 17.08 7.88
CA TRP A 27 -9.34 16.31 6.66
C TRP A 27 -8.43 16.76 5.53
N ILE A 28 -8.14 18.07 5.46
CA ILE A 28 -7.23 18.66 4.45
C ILE A 28 -5.81 18.12 4.60
N LEU A 29 -5.37 17.77 5.81
CA LEU A 29 -4.02 17.26 6.05
C LEU A 29 -3.93 15.73 5.87
N ILE A 30 -5.00 15.01 6.20
CA ILE A 30 -5.01 13.53 6.17
C ILE A 30 -4.90 12.98 4.75
N ILE A 31 -5.65 13.53 3.78
CA ILE A 31 -5.66 13.00 2.41
C ILE A 31 -4.28 13.11 1.75
N PRO A 32 -3.58 14.27 1.77
CA PRO A 32 -2.21 14.39 1.29
C PRO A 32 -1.24 13.45 2.01
N MET A 33 -1.35 13.28 3.34
CA MET A 33 -0.48 12.35 4.08
C MET A 33 -0.67 10.90 3.62
N GLY A 34 -1.92 10.46 3.41
CA GLY A 34 -2.18 9.11 2.90
C GLY A 34 -1.68 8.92 1.47
N PHE A 35 -1.79 9.97 0.64
CA PHE A 35 -1.22 9.96 -0.71
C PHE A 35 0.31 9.80 -0.68
N ILE A 36 1.01 10.59 0.15
CA ILE A 36 2.47 10.52 0.32
C ILE A 36 2.88 9.15 0.86
N ALA A 37 2.17 8.64 1.87
CA ALA A 37 2.41 7.31 2.42
C ALA A 37 2.28 6.22 1.34
N GLY A 38 1.23 6.29 0.51
CA GLY A 38 1.06 5.40 -0.64
C GLY A 38 2.22 5.48 -1.63
N MET A 39 2.72 6.69 -1.94
CA MET A 39 3.90 6.86 -2.79
C MET A 39 5.14 6.18 -2.19
N VAL A 40 5.39 6.40 -0.90
CA VAL A 40 6.55 5.83 -0.19
C VAL A 40 6.46 4.30 -0.15
N ILE A 41 5.29 3.74 0.18
CA ILE A 41 5.07 2.29 0.22
C ILE A 41 5.35 1.67 -1.15
N LEU A 42 4.78 2.20 -2.22
CA LEU A 42 5.00 1.67 -3.57
C LEU A 42 6.46 1.80 -4.00
N LEU A 43 7.12 2.92 -3.66
CA LEU A 43 8.52 3.15 -3.97
C LEU A 43 9.42 2.14 -3.25
N LEU A 44 9.24 1.96 -1.94
CA LEU A 44 10.06 1.06 -1.13
C LEU A 44 9.88 -0.40 -1.56
N ILE A 45 8.65 -0.84 -1.79
CA ILE A 45 8.38 -2.19 -2.30
C ILE A 45 9.04 -2.40 -3.67
N SER A 46 8.90 -1.43 -4.58
CA SER A 46 9.51 -1.51 -5.91
C SER A 46 11.03 -1.53 -5.86
N LEU A 47 11.62 -0.70 -4.99
CA LEU A 47 13.07 -0.65 -4.80
C LEU A 47 13.59 -1.98 -4.23
N SER A 48 12.96 -2.50 -3.18
CA SER A 48 13.34 -3.78 -2.59
C SER A 48 13.22 -4.93 -3.60
N LEU A 49 12.18 -4.94 -4.43
CA LEU A 49 12.02 -5.97 -5.46
C LEU A 49 13.04 -5.81 -6.61
N ALA A 50 13.43 -4.58 -6.92
CA ALA A 50 14.45 -4.29 -7.93
C ALA A 50 15.88 -4.67 -7.49
N THR A 51 16.25 -4.37 -6.24
CA THR A 51 17.57 -4.71 -5.68
C THR A 51 17.75 -6.21 -5.49
N SER A 52 16.67 -6.91 -5.15
CA SER A 52 16.72 -8.35 -4.85
C SER A 52 16.73 -9.23 -6.09
N ASN A 53 16.54 -8.63 -7.26
CA ASN A 53 16.41 -9.33 -8.51
C ASN A 53 17.40 -8.76 -9.52
N ILE A 54 18.69 -8.69 -9.17
CA ILE A 54 19.79 -8.12 -9.97
C ILE A 54 19.80 -8.66 -11.41
N GLY A 55 19.41 -9.93 -11.61
CA GLY A 55 19.26 -10.53 -12.94
C GLY A 55 18.02 -10.06 -13.73
N ALA A 56 16.96 -9.66 -13.05
CA ALA A 56 15.80 -8.99 -13.64
C ALA A 56 16.10 -7.53 -13.95
N THR A 57 16.89 -6.82 -13.12
CA THR A 57 17.29 -5.43 -13.37
C THR A 57 18.21 -5.29 -14.59
N GLN A 58 18.91 -6.35 -14.98
CA GLN A 58 19.65 -6.41 -16.25
C GLN A 58 18.76 -6.60 -17.49
N LYS A 59 17.51 -7.07 -17.34
CA LYS A 59 16.56 -7.36 -18.44
C LYS A 59 15.30 -6.49 -18.41
N SER A 60 15.02 -5.80 -17.31
CA SER A 60 13.82 -5.03 -17.07
C SER A 60 14.15 -3.74 -16.33
N ASP A 61 13.68 -2.62 -16.88
CA ASP A 61 13.86 -1.32 -16.27
C ASP A 61 13.05 -1.19 -14.96
N PHE A 62 13.53 -0.35 -14.05
CA PHE A 62 12.81 -0.01 -12.82
C PHE A 62 11.36 0.44 -13.08
N SER A 63 11.11 1.08 -14.22
CA SER A 63 9.77 1.48 -14.66
C SER A 63 8.83 0.28 -14.83
N SER A 64 9.33 -0.86 -15.33
CA SER A 64 8.58 -2.10 -15.51
C SER A 64 8.20 -2.73 -14.15
N ILE A 65 9.16 -2.79 -13.22
CA ILE A 65 8.93 -3.26 -11.84
C ILE A 65 7.88 -2.42 -11.14
N MET A 66 8.04 -1.09 -11.18
CA MET A 66 7.07 -0.17 -10.60
C MET A 66 5.68 -0.30 -11.27
N GLY A 67 5.62 -0.62 -12.56
CA GLY A 67 4.39 -0.95 -13.27
C GLY A 67 3.69 -2.17 -12.67
N ILE A 68 4.43 -3.28 -12.47
CA ILE A 68 3.90 -4.52 -11.88
C ILE A 68 3.42 -4.29 -10.44
N VAL A 69 4.19 -3.55 -9.64
CA VAL A 69 3.80 -3.19 -8.27
C VAL A 69 2.52 -2.35 -8.30
N THR A 70 2.46 -1.32 -9.14
CA THR A 70 1.25 -0.48 -9.29
C THR A 70 0.03 -1.32 -9.66
N ASP A 71 0.16 -2.21 -10.65
CA ASP A 71 -0.94 -3.08 -11.09
C ASP A 71 -1.39 -4.04 -10.00
N SER A 72 -0.47 -4.47 -9.14
CA SER A 72 -0.80 -5.34 -7.99
C SER A 72 -1.51 -4.55 -6.89
N PHE A 73 -1.14 -3.29 -6.66
CA PHE A 73 -1.79 -2.41 -5.69
C PHE A 73 -3.14 -1.85 -6.15
N LEU A 74 -3.54 -2.03 -7.42
CA LEU A 74 -4.95 -1.80 -7.80
C LEU A 74 -5.91 -2.73 -7.05
N LEU A 75 -5.42 -3.85 -6.53
CA LEU A 75 -6.17 -4.72 -5.62
C LEU A 75 -6.49 -4.04 -4.28
N MET A 76 -6.01 -2.82 -4.01
CA MET A 76 -6.46 -2.02 -2.87
C MET A 76 -7.89 -1.52 -2.98
N ILE A 77 -8.40 -1.33 -4.19
CA ILE A 77 -9.74 -0.79 -4.43
C ILE A 77 -10.83 -1.58 -3.68
N PRO A 78 -10.89 -2.92 -3.71
CA PRO A 78 -11.86 -3.66 -2.90
C PRO A 78 -11.69 -3.43 -1.38
N PHE A 79 -10.46 -3.25 -0.86
CA PHE A 79 -10.26 -2.92 0.56
C PHE A 79 -10.80 -1.53 0.91
N VAL A 80 -10.70 -0.56 0.00
CA VAL A 80 -11.34 0.77 0.15
C VAL A 80 -12.85 0.61 0.24
N ILE A 81 -13.44 -0.16 -0.68
CA ILE A 81 -14.88 -0.39 -0.73
C ILE A 81 -15.36 -1.07 0.55
N PHE A 82 -14.68 -2.14 0.99
CA PHE A 82 -15.03 -2.83 2.24
C PHE A 82 -14.87 -1.96 3.46
N SER A 83 -13.83 -1.12 3.51
CA SER A 83 -13.63 -0.17 4.61
C SER A 83 -14.78 0.85 4.70
N PHE A 84 -15.18 1.39 3.55
CA PHE A 84 -16.29 2.33 3.49
C PHE A 84 -17.62 1.67 3.86
N LEU A 85 -17.91 0.49 3.32
CA LEU A 85 -19.14 -0.25 3.60
C LEU A 85 -19.22 -0.63 5.07
N SER A 86 -18.13 -1.11 5.69
CA SER A 86 -18.20 -1.50 7.09
C SER A 86 -18.42 -0.31 8.02
N GLN A 87 -17.84 0.84 7.67
CA GLN A 87 -18.02 2.06 8.44
C GLN A 87 -19.47 2.57 8.32
N ARG A 88 -20.09 2.42 7.16
CA ARG A 88 -21.49 2.84 6.92
C ARG A 88 -22.52 1.88 7.48
N LEU A 89 -22.28 0.58 7.40
CA LEU A 89 -23.24 -0.46 7.77
C LEU A 89 -23.10 -0.91 9.23
N PHE A 90 -21.86 -0.95 9.75
CA PHE A 90 -21.56 -1.51 11.08
C PHE A 90 -20.96 -0.50 12.04
N TYR A 91 -20.83 0.78 11.64
CA TYR A 91 -20.15 1.83 12.41
C TYR A 91 -18.74 1.44 12.88
N TRP A 92 -18.10 0.52 12.13
CA TRP A 92 -16.82 -0.04 12.50
C TRP A 92 -15.71 0.57 11.64
N SER A 93 -14.70 1.16 12.31
CA SER A 93 -13.49 1.71 11.69
C SER A 93 -12.53 0.59 11.24
N SER A 94 -12.95 -0.15 10.23
CA SER A 94 -12.22 -1.31 9.70
C SER A 94 -11.06 -0.93 8.79
N ALA A 95 -10.96 0.32 8.34
CA ALA A 95 -9.88 0.78 7.48
C ALA A 95 -8.50 0.58 8.13
N SER A 96 -8.46 0.69 9.46
CA SER A 96 -7.28 0.39 10.29
C SER A 96 -6.83 -1.08 10.21
N VAL A 97 -7.73 -2.00 9.85
CA VAL A 97 -7.48 -3.44 9.73
C VAL A 97 -7.29 -3.85 8.27
N PHE A 98 -8.15 -3.34 7.38
CA PHE A 98 -8.14 -3.69 5.97
C PHE A 98 -6.95 -3.11 5.20
N THR A 99 -6.45 -1.93 5.58
CA THR A 99 -5.31 -1.33 4.88
C THR A 99 -4.01 -2.14 5.11
N PRO A 100 -3.62 -2.46 6.36
CA PRO A 100 -2.49 -3.36 6.62
C PRO A 100 -2.60 -4.70 5.89
N ALA A 101 -3.78 -5.33 5.93
CA ALA A 101 -4.03 -6.60 5.24
C ALA A 101 -3.88 -6.45 3.71
N GLY A 102 -4.44 -5.38 3.15
CA GLY A 102 -4.30 -5.07 1.74
C GLY A 102 -2.85 -4.86 1.33
N ILE A 103 -2.03 -4.18 2.15
CA ILE A 103 -0.62 -3.89 1.82
C ILE A 103 0.13 -5.21 1.69
N MET A 104 -0.09 -6.13 2.63
CA MET A 104 0.51 -7.46 2.62
C MET A 104 0.09 -8.27 1.40
N VAL A 105 -1.21 -8.31 1.09
CA VAL A 105 -1.73 -9.05 -0.07
C VAL A 105 -1.18 -8.47 -1.38
N CYS A 106 -1.27 -7.15 -1.56
CA CYS A 106 -0.82 -6.49 -2.78
C CYS A 106 0.70 -6.62 -2.99
N GLY A 107 1.49 -6.48 -1.92
CA GLY A 107 2.94 -6.65 -1.97
C GLY A 107 3.38 -8.08 -2.25
N SER A 108 2.68 -9.06 -1.67
CA SER A 108 2.91 -10.48 -1.96
C SER A 108 2.59 -10.82 -3.42
N VAL A 109 1.46 -10.32 -3.93
CA VAL A 109 1.08 -10.48 -5.36
C VAL A 109 2.10 -9.83 -6.28
N ALA A 110 2.63 -8.65 -5.92
CA ALA A 110 3.68 -8.00 -6.68
C ALA A 110 4.96 -8.84 -6.73
N GLY A 111 5.39 -9.39 -5.60
CA GLY A 111 6.55 -10.29 -5.52
C GLY A 111 6.36 -11.55 -6.38
N MET A 112 5.17 -12.16 -6.34
CA MET A 112 4.85 -13.33 -7.18
C MET A 112 4.91 -12.99 -8.68
N LYS A 113 4.24 -11.91 -9.12
CA LYS A 113 4.23 -11.50 -10.54
C LYS A 113 5.62 -11.17 -11.08
N ILE A 114 6.48 -10.59 -10.25
CA ILE A 114 7.89 -10.33 -10.63
C ILE A 114 8.68 -11.64 -10.73
N THR A 115 8.42 -12.60 -9.84
CA THR A 115 9.04 -13.95 -9.90
C THR A 115 8.66 -14.66 -11.19
N GLU A 116 7.37 -14.65 -11.55
CA GLU A 116 6.83 -15.27 -12.77
C GLU A 116 7.44 -14.68 -14.03
N ARG A 117 7.57 -13.36 -14.11
CA ARG A 117 8.09 -12.68 -15.31
C ARG A 117 9.59 -12.85 -15.52
N ASN A 118 10.37 -12.96 -14.45
CA ASN A 118 11.83 -12.90 -14.53
C ASN A 118 12.54 -14.25 -14.28
N GLY A 119 11.79 -15.31 -14.00
CA GLY A 119 12.31 -16.68 -13.90
C GLY A 119 13.32 -16.93 -12.76
N ARG A 120 13.61 -15.93 -11.91
CA ARG A 120 14.54 -16.03 -10.79
C ARG A 120 13.81 -15.91 -9.44
N GLY A 121 13.64 -17.07 -8.81
CA GLY A 121 13.79 -17.26 -7.36
C GLY A 121 12.58 -16.95 -6.48
N LYS A 122 12.16 -17.97 -5.71
CA LYS A 122 11.28 -17.89 -4.53
C LYS A 122 11.61 -16.73 -3.58
N VAL A 123 12.85 -16.24 -3.62
CA VAL A 123 13.37 -15.10 -2.86
C VAL A 123 12.61 -13.80 -3.15
N SER A 124 12.24 -13.51 -4.40
CA SER A 124 11.53 -12.26 -4.72
C SER A 124 10.05 -12.27 -4.28
N ALA A 125 9.38 -13.42 -4.38
CA ALA A 125 8.06 -13.61 -3.78
C ALA A 125 8.10 -13.46 -2.24
N PHE A 126 9.09 -14.08 -1.60
CA PHE A 126 9.29 -13.98 -0.15
C PHE A 126 9.57 -12.53 0.30
N LEU A 127 10.42 -11.81 -0.43
CA LEU A 127 10.74 -10.42 -0.13
C LEU A 127 9.57 -9.47 -0.38
N GLY A 128 8.76 -9.72 -1.41
CA GLY A 128 7.50 -8.99 -1.60
C GLY A 128 6.61 -9.07 -0.36
N GLY A 129 6.45 -10.27 0.18
CA GLY A 129 5.76 -10.49 1.45
C GLY A 129 6.43 -9.79 2.63
N LEU A 130 7.73 -10.01 2.84
CA LEU A 130 8.47 -9.47 3.99
C LEU A 130 8.45 -7.93 4.03
N VAL A 131 8.76 -7.28 2.91
CA VAL A 131 8.76 -5.81 2.83
C VAL A 131 7.36 -5.27 3.00
N SER A 132 6.35 -5.93 2.43
CA SER A 132 4.96 -5.51 2.60
C SER A 132 4.48 -5.64 4.04
N SER A 133 4.95 -6.64 4.80
CA SER A 133 4.69 -6.75 6.24
C SER A 133 5.28 -5.58 7.01
N VAL A 134 6.52 -5.18 6.71
CA VAL A 134 7.15 -4.00 7.33
C VAL A 134 6.38 -2.72 6.98
N MET A 135 5.98 -2.56 5.72
CA MET A 135 5.16 -1.41 5.29
C MET A 135 3.77 -1.40 5.95
N SER A 136 3.17 -2.57 6.15
CA SER A 136 1.89 -2.77 6.84
C SER A 136 1.98 -2.38 8.32
N MET A 137 3.07 -2.75 9.00
CA MET A 137 3.38 -2.27 10.34
C MET A 137 3.59 -0.75 10.35
N GLY A 138 4.36 -0.23 9.40
CA GLY A 138 4.60 1.21 9.24
C GLY A 138 3.31 2.01 9.07
N TRP A 139 2.36 1.49 8.30
CA TRP A 139 1.02 2.08 8.17
C TRP A 139 0.27 2.10 9.51
N THR A 140 0.27 0.98 10.22
CA THR A 140 -0.38 0.87 11.54
C THR A 140 0.22 1.88 12.53
N TYR A 141 1.54 2.02 12.56
CA TYR A 141 2.22 3.03 13.38
C TYR A 141 1.87 4.46 12.95
N LEU A 142 1.81 4.74 11.65
CA LEU A 142 1.40 6.03 11.13
C LEU A 142 -0.02 6.39 11.60
N VAL A 143 -0.97 5.45 11.47
CA VAL A 143 -2.34 5.63 11.97
C VAL A 143 -2.35 5.90 13.48
N GLN A 144 -1.61 5.10 14.26
CA GLN A 144 -1.53 5.30 15.72
C GLN A 144 -0.92 6.65 16.09
N LEU A 145 0.13 7.11 15.40
CA LEU A 145 0.70 8.44 15.64
C LEU A 145 -0.29 9.56 15.35
N MET A 146 -1.08 9.43 14.29
CA MET A 146 -2.14 10.40 13.98
C MET A 146 -3.33 10.32 14.92
N GLN A 147 -3.57 9.15 15.54
CA GLN A 147 -4.63 8.99 16.54
C GLN A 147 -4.22 9.44 17.95
N GLY A 148 -3.01 9.07 18.37
CA GLY A 148 -2.43 9.35 19.68
C GLY A 148 -1.72 10.71 19.76
N GLY A 149 -1.43 11.34 18.62
CA GLY A 149 -1.03 12.74 18.50
C GLY A 149 -2.20 13.68 18.84
N MET A 150 -2.64 13.66 20.11
CA MET A 150 -3.29 14.79 20.76
C MET A 150 -2.26 15.90 20.90
N PHE A 151 -2.13 16.69 19.83
CA PHE A 151 -1.91 18.13 19.95
C PHE A 151 -3.22 18.83 19.54
#